data_AF-A0A381I4E0-F1
#
_entry.id   AF-A0A381I4E0-F1
#
_cell.length_a   1.000
_cell.length_b   1.000
_cell.length_c   1.000
_cell.angle_alpha   90.00
_cell.angle_beta   90.00
_cell.angle_gamma   90.00
#
_symmetry.space_group_name_H-M   'P 1'
#
loop_
_entity.id
_entity.type
_entity.pdbx_description
1 polymer ?
#
loop_
_entity_poly.entity_id
_entity_poly.type
_entity_poly.pdbx_seq_one_letter_code
_entity_poly.pdbx_strand_id
1 'polypeptide(L)' 'MQKIVQMPIRNFLKKIDLDIKLSDLGIEKSDIDWLTDNCMKISVANIKRHPKYFNKEQIKEMYHKSL' A
#
# COMPACT_ATOMS: atom_id res chain seq x y z
N MET A 1 -11.99 -16.53 4.82
CA MET A 1 -11.47 -15.56 5.83
C MET A 1 -11.07 -14.20 5.26
N GLN A 2 -10.36 -14.08 4.13
CA GLN A 2 -9.86 -12.77 3.63
C GLN A 2 -10.91 -11.71 3.27
N LYS A 3 -12.12 -12.07 2.81
CA LYS A 3 -13.16 -11.08 2.44
C LYS A 3 -13.91 -10.46 3.63
N ILE A 4 -13.96 -11.15 4.78
CA ILE A 4 -14.82 -10.77 5.91
C ILE A 4 -14.27 -9.54 6.64
N VAL A 5 -12.94 -9.35 6.67
CA VAL A 5 -12.27 -8.22 7.33
C VAL A 5 -12.10 -6.97 6.46
N GLN A 6 -12.24 -7.05 5.14
CA GLN A 6 -12.08 -5.88 4.28
C GLN A 6 -13.25 -4.88 4.38
N MET A 7 -14.48 -5.38 4.46
CA MET A 7 -15.67 -4.52 4.55
C MET A 7 -15.70 -3.67 5.83
N PRO A 8 -15.40 -4.21 7.04
CA PRO A 8 -15.31 -3.40 8.25
C PRO A 8 -14.27 -2.30 8.16
N ILE A 9 -13.08 -2.58 7.61
CA ILE A 9 -11.99 -1.59 7.49
C ILE A 9 -12.40 -0.47 6.53
N ARG A 10 -12.95 -0.81 5.34
CA ARG A 10 -13.41 0.21 4.37
C ARG A 10 -14.53 1.08 4.94
N ASN A 11 -15.49 0.48 5.64
CA ASN A 11 -16.55 1.24 6.30
C ASN A 11 -16.01 2.17 7.37
N PHE A 12 -14.99 1.74 8.14
CA PHE A 12 -14.36 2.57 9.14
C PHE A 12 -13.61 3.76 8.50
N LEU A 13 -12.78 3.50 7.48
CA LEU A 13 -12.04 4.55 6.77
C LEU A 13 -12.97 5.62 6.20
N LYS A 14 -14.10 5.23 5.60
CA LYS A 14 -15.13 6.17 5.13
C LYS A 14 -15.73 7.04 6.24
N LYS A 15 -15.95 6.47 7.43
CA LYS A 15 -16.54 7.20 8.57
C LYS A 15 -15.61 8.26 9.16
N ILE A 16 -14.30 8.10 8.97
CA ILE A 16 -13.27 9.03 9.45
C ILE A 16 -12.60 9.81 8.32
N ASP A 17 -13.19 9.78 7.12
CA ASP A 17 -12.72 10.51 5.93
C ASP A 17 -11.30 10.14 5.46
N LEU A 18 -10.93 8.87 5.61
CA LEU A 18 -9.65 8.29 5.16
C LEU A 18 -9.81 7.24 4.05
N ASP A 19 -10.97 7.15 3.39
CA ASP A 19 -11.14 6.36 2.17
C ASP A 19 -10.63 7.14 0.95
N ILE A 20 -9.34 7.51 1.00
CA ILE A 20 -8.63 8.29 -0.02
C ILE A 20 -7.60 7.43 -0.75
N LYS A 21 -7.18 7.92 -1.91
CA LYS A 21 -6.14 7.35 -2.74
C LYS A 21 -4.85 8.13 -2.61
N LEU A 22 -3.75 7.56 -3.10
CA LEU A 22 -2.47 8.25 -3.21
C LEU A 22 -2.57 9.50 -4.12
N SER A 23 -3.41 9.43 -5.16
CA SER A 23 -3.68 10.55 -6.06
C SER A 23 -4.36 11.74 -5.37
N ASP A 24 -5.21 11.49 -4.36
CA ASP A 24 -5.81 12.56 -3.55
C ASP A 24 -4.76 13.30 -2.69
N LEU A 25 -3.58 12.71 -2.50
CA LEU A 25 -2.44 13.27 -1.77
C LEU A 25 -1.35 13.85 -2.69
N GLY A 26 -1.59 13.91 -4.00
CA GLY A 26 -0.65 14.45 -4.98
C GLY A 26 0.46 13.49 -5.40
N ILE A 27 0.33 12.19 -5.13
CA ILE A 27 1.25 11.17 -5.66
C ILE A 27 0.81 10.78 -7.06
N GLU A 28 1.76 10.76 -7.98
CA GLU A 28 1.54 10.43 -9.38
C GLU A 28 2.14 9.08 -9.76
N LYS A 29 1.79 8.59 -10.96
CA LYS A 29 2.32 7.32 -11.48
C LYS A 29 3.85 7.35 -11.63
N SER A 30 4.42 8.51 -11.93
CA SER A 30 5.86 8.77 -12.04
C SER A 30 6.60 8.54 -10.72
N ASP A 31 5.94 8.72 -9.57
CA ASP A 31 6.57 8.55 -8.25
C ASP A 31 6.71 7.09 -7.82
N ILE A 32 5.99 6.17 -8.47
CA ILE A 32 5.86 4.78 -8.01
C ILE A 32 7.19 4.03 -8.00
N ASP A 33 8.06 4.29 -8.98
CA ASP A 33 9.38 3.65 -9.01
C ASP A 33 10.22 4.10 -7.82
N TRP A 34 10.22 5.40 -7.52
CA TRP A 34 10.94 5.94 -6.37
C TRP A 34 10.37 5.41 -5.04
N LEU A 35 9.03 5.38 -4.88
CA LEU A 35 8.37 4.84 -3.69
C LEU A 35 8.70 3.36 -3.47
N THR A 36 8.71 2.58 -4.55
CA THR A 36 9.04 1.15 -4.50
C THR A 36 10.50 0.95 -4.08
N ASP A 37 11.43 1.66 -4.71
CA ASP A 37 12.86 1.56 -4.40
C ASP A 37 13.17 2.01 -2.97
N ASN A 38 12.55 3.11 -2.54
CA ASN A 38 12.68 3.60 -1.18
C ASN A 38 12.14 2.58 -0.17
N CYS A 39 10.97 2.01 -0.41
CA CYS A 39 10.38 0.98 0.44
C CYS A 39 11.31 -0.24 0.57
N MET A 40 11.85 -0.75 -0.53
CA MET A 40 12.77 -1.88 -0.53
C MET A 40 14.07 -1.61 0.23
N LYS A 41 14.53 -0.35 0.25
CA LYS A 41 15.74 0.07 0.96
C LYS A 41 15.49 0.31 2.45
N ILE A 42 14.48 1.11 2.79
CA ILE A 42 14.24 1.62 4.15
C ILE A 42 13.42 0.62 4.99
N SER A 43 12.50 -0.11 4.37
CA SER A 43 11.59 -1.04 5.07
C SER A 43 12.05 -2.49 5.02
N VAL A 44 13.28 -2.79 4.57
CA VAL A 44 13.79 -4.16 4.39
C VAL A 44 13.61 -5.05 5.63
N ALA A 45 13.85 -4.51 6.82
CA ALA A 45 13.68 -5.26 8.07
C ALA A 45 12.22 -5.63 8.32
N ASN A 46 11.28 -4.71 8.03
CA ASN A 46 9.85 -4.93 8.19
C ASN A 46 9.32 -5.92 7.15
N ILE A 47 9.76 -5.81 5.89
CA ILE A 47 9.40 -6.73 4.80
C ILE A 47 9.84 -8.16 5.16
N LYS A 48 11.04 -8.33 5.71
CA LYS A 48 11.55 -9.65 6.16
C LYS A 48 10.79 -10.22 7.36
N ARG A 49 10.28 -9.36 8.25
CA ARG A 49 9.52 -9.77 9.45
C ARG A 49 8.04 -10.04 9.18
N HIS A 50 7.51 -9.57 8.05
CA HIS A 50 6.11 -9.80 7.69
C HIS A 50 5.84 -11.32 7.49
N PRO A 51 4.70 -11.87 7.94
CA PRO A 51 4.38 -13.31 7.81
C PRO A 51 4.37 -13.85 6.38
N LYS A 52 4.31 -12.95 5.40
CA LYS A 52 4.40 -13.23 3.97
C LYS A 52 5.50 -12.37 3.35
N TYR A 53 6.40 -12.99 2.61
CA TYR A 53 7.37 -12.25 1.80
C TYR A 53 6.70 -11.59 0.59
N PHE A 54 7.09 -10.35 0.31
CA PHE A 54 6.70 -9.62 -0.90
C PHE A 54 7.95 -9.18 -1.65
N ASN A 55 7.99 -9.44 -2.95
CA ASN A 55 9.07 -8.96 -3.82
C ASN A 55 8.80 -7.51 -4.29
N LYS A 56 9.79 -6.94 -5.00
CA LYS A 56 9.74 -5.55 -5.48
C LYS A 56 8.54 -5.30 -6.39
N GLU A 57 8.26 -6.21 -7.32
CA GLU A 57 7.19 -6.12 -8.29
C GLU A 57 5.81 -6.15 -7.63
N GLN A 58 5.64 -7.00 -6.61
CA GLN A 58 4.41 -7.08 -5.82
C GLN A 58 4.17 -5.80 -5.02
N ILE A 59 5.23 -5.21 -4.44
CA ILE A 59 5.13 -3.93 -3.73
C ILE A 59 4.79 -2.81 -4.72
N LYS A 60 5.42 -2.79 -5.90
CA LYS A 60 5.10 -1.86 -6.99
C LYS A 60 3.62 -1.95 -7.40
N GLU A 61 3.11 -3.17 -7.54
CA GLU A 61 1.70 -3.42 -7.87
C GLU A 61 0.75 -2.91 -6.77
N MET A 62 1.13 -3.02 -5.49
CA MET A 62 0.33 -2.46 -4.39
C MET A 62 0.23 -0.94 -4.46
N TYR A 63 1.34 -0.25 -4.77
CA TYR A 63 1.31 1.19 -5.00
C TYR A 63 0.41 1.55 -6.19
N HIS A 64 0.52 0.83 -7.32
CA HIS A 64 -0.37 1.04 -8.46
C HIS A 64 -1.85 0.82 -8.14
N LYS A 65 -2.19 -0.17 -7.30
CA LYS A 65 -3.57 -0.42 -6.85
C LYS A 65 -4.10 0.63 -5.88
N SER A 66 -3.22 1.43 -5.29
CA SER A 66 -3.55 2.45 -4.29
C SER A 66 -3.59 3.87 -4.88
N LEU A 67 -3.19 4.04 -6.14
CA LEU A 67 -3.36 5.26 -6.94
C LEU A 67 -4.82 5.49 -7.31
#